data_AF-A0A0K8UEH0-F1
#
_entry.id   AF-A0A0K8UEH0-F1
#
_cell.length_a   1.000
_cell.length_b   1.000
_cell.length_c   1.000
_cell.angle_alpha   90.00
_cell.angle_beta   90.00
_cell.angle_gamma   90.00
#
_symmetry.space_group_name_H-M   'P 1'
#
loop_
_entity.id
_entity.type
_entity.pdbx_description
1 polymer ?
#
loop_
_entity_poly.entity_id
_entity_poly.type
_entity_poly.pdbx_seq_one_letter_code
_entity_poly.pdbx_strand_id
1 'polypeptide(L)'
;MIRFLRVFLKFSMPKSRINQIFKRSSQQIYNVTLFFLFFMSLYGLLGVQFFGELKNHCVMNNSETDYLGRPILTINSLAIPDTFCSMDPDSGYQCSPGMICMKMDFLSSYVIGFNGFEDFATSIFTVYQAASQEGWVFIMYRAIDSLPAWRAAFYFSTMIFFLAWLVKNVFIAVITETFNEIRVQFQQMWGARGHIQKTAASQILSGNDSGWRLVTIDDNKHGGLAPETCHAILRSPYFRMLVMTVILANGIVMATMTFKHDGRPRNVFYEKYYCIEMAFTFFLDLETLFKIYCLGWRGYYKHSIHKFELLLAVGTTIHIVPIFYLSGFTYFQVLRVVRLIKASPMLEGFVYKIFGPGKKLGSLIIFTMCLLIISSSISMQLFCFLCDFTKFESFPEAFMSMFQILTQEAWVEVMDETMIRTSKTLTPLVAVYFILYHLFVTLIVLSLFVAVILDNLELDEDIKKLKQLKFREQSAEIKETLPFRLRIFEKFPDSPQMTILHRIPNDFTLPKVRESFMKHFVIELETDDPSIVENCKRPMSECWESNVVFRKQKPVRIMNKTPKVRSAGSSLRKLAITHII
;
A
#
# COMPACT_ATOMS: atom_id res chain seq x y z
N MET A 1 -18.27 21.08 -2.13
CA MET A 1 -17.18 20.12 -1.84
C MET A 1 -16.32 20.51 -0.64
N ILE A 2 -15.63 21.67 -0.61
CA ILE A 2 -14.77 22.06 0.54
C ILE A 2 -15.55 22.12 1.87
N ARG A 3 -16.81 22.59 1.85
CA ARG A 3 -17.69 22.58 3.04
C ARG A 3 -18.04 21.16 3.53
N PHE A 4 -18.14 20.20 2.63
CA PHE A 4 -18.36 18.77 2.93
C PHE A 4 -17.08 18.15 3.52
N LEU A 5 -15.93 18.39 2.90
CA LEU A 5 -14.62 17.96 3.42
C LEU A 5 -14.34 18.54 4.81
N ARG A 6 -14.78 19.76 5.10
CA ARG A 6 -14.61 20.40 6.43
C ARG A 6 -15.21 19.58 7.58
N VAL A 7 -16.27 18.79 7.31
CA VAL A 7 -16.87 17.90 8.32
C VAL A 7 -15.92 16.75 8.67
N PHE A 8 -15.18 16.23 7.70
CA PHE A 8 -14.17 15.19 7.88
C PHE A 8 -12.82 15.75 8.37
N LEU A 9 -12.52 17.02 8.09
CA LEU A 9 -11.31 17.73 8.53
C LEU A 9 -11.41 18.28 9.97
N LYS A 10 -12.36 17.82 10.79
CA LYS A 10 -12.31 18.07 12.24
C LYS A 10 -11.19 17.24 12.84
N PHE A 11 -9.97 17.74 12.69
CA PHE A 11 -8.79 17.16 13.30
C PHE A 11 -8.94 17.27 14.82
N SER A 12 -8.84 16.13 15.51
CA SER A 12 -8.81 16.07 16.98
C SER A 12 -7.49 16.63 17.57
N MET A 13 -6.64 17.25 16.75
CA MET A 13 -5.30 17.68 17.15
C MET A 13 -5.26 19.15 17.57
N PRO A 14 -4.44 19.51 18.58
CA PRO A 14 -4.15 20.90 18.91
C PRO A 14 -3.50 21.64 17.73
N LYS A 15 -3.98 22.87 17.45
CA LYS A 15 -3.48 23.69 16.33
C LYS A 15 -1.97 23.96 16.39
N SER A 16 -1.39 24.06 17.59
CA SER A 16 0.05 24.29 17.79
C SER A 16 0.91 23.16 17.23
N ARG A 17 0.52 21.90 17.45
CA ARG A 17 1.20 20.70 16.93
C ARG A 17 1.04 20.58 15.41
N ILE A 18 -0.15 20.89 14.88
CA ILE A 18 -0.39 20.95 13.44
C ILE A 18 0.57 21.95 12.79
N ASN A 19 0.67 23.17 13.34
CA ASN A 19 1.57 24.20 12.82
C ASN A 19 3.05 23.78 12.89
N GLN A 20 3.46 23.06 13.95
CA GLN A 20 4.82 22.52 14.06
C GLN A 20 5.12 21.47 12.99
N ILE A 21 4.17 20.55 12.75
CA ILE A 21 4.25 19.55 11.68
C ILE A 21 4.37 20.23 10.31
N PHE A 22 3.47 21.17 10.01
CA PHE A 22 3.49 21.90 8.74
C PHE A 22 4.79 22.69 8.55
N LYS A 23 5.30 23.32 9.61
CA LYS A 23 6.57 24.07 9.53
C LYS A 23 7.73 23.14 9.16
N ARG A 24 7.79 21.95 9.75
CA ARG A 24 8.87 20.99 9.47
C ARG A 24 8.74 20.37 8.08
N SER A 25 7.55 19.89 7.71
CA SER A 25 7.32 19.30 6.37
C SER A 25 7.52 20.31 5.26
N SER A 26 7.07 21.56 5.46
CA SER A 26 7.29 22.65 4.51
C SER A 26 8.77 22.95 4.30
N GLN A 27 9.62 22.84 5.33
CA GLN A 27 11.06 23.08 5.17
C GLN A 27 11.72 21.99 4.34
N GLN A 28 11.38 20.72 4.55
CA GLN A 28 11.93 19.62 3.77
C GLN A 28 11.46 19.70 2.31
N ILE A 29 10.16 19.96 2.07
CA ILE A 29 9.61 20.16 0.73
C ILE A 29 10.28 21.36 0.04
N TYR A 30 10.52 22.45 0.76
CA TYR A 30 11.23 23.62 0.24
C TYR A 30 12.65 23.25 -0.23
N ASN A 31 13.42 22.53 0.58
CA ASN A 31 14.78 22.11 0.22
C ASN A 31 14.80 21.22 -1.03
N VAL A 32 13.86 20.27 -1.14
CA VAL A 32 13.74 19.42 -2.33
C VAL A 32 13.27 20.21 -3.55
N THR A 33 12.36 21.17 -3.36
CA THR A 33 11.89 22.03 -4.45
C THR A 33 13.03 22.90 -4.97
N LEU A 34 13.88 23.43 -4.10
CA LEU A 34 15.08 24.17 -4.48
C LEU A 34 16.07 23.29 -5.26
N PHE A 35 16.28 22.05 -4.79
CA PHE A 35 17.10 21.06 -5.48
C PHE A 35 16.56 20.72 -6.88
N PHE A 36 15.24 20.53 -7.00
CA PHE A 36 14.57 20.33 -8.28
C PHE A 36 14.72 21.54 -9.21
N LEU A 37 14.45 22.75 -8.72
CA LEU A 37 14.61 23.99 -9.50
C LEU A 37 16.06 24.21 -9.96
N PHE A 38 17.05 23.82 -9.14
CA PHE A 38 18.45 23.86 -9.53
C PHE A 38 18.73 22.95 -10.74
N PHE A 39 18.34 21.68 -10.69
CA PHE A 39 18.55 20.76 -11.82
C PHE A 39 17.75 21.16 -13.06
N MET A 40 16.51 21.64 -12.88
CA MET A 40 15.69 22.19 -13.94
C MET A 40 16.38 23.37 -14.63
N SER A 41 16.94 24.31 -13.86
CA SER A 41 17.66 25.47 -14.41
C SER A 41 18.98 25.06 -15.06
N LEU A 42 19.71 24.11 -14.48
CA LEU A 42 20.96 23.57 -15.02
C LEU A 42 20.73 22.93 -16.39
N TYR A 43 19.79 21.98 -16.50
CA TYR A 43 19.47 21.34 -17.77
C TYR A 43 18.81 22.30 -18.76
N GLY A 44 18.07 23.31 -18.28
CA GLY A 44 17.57 24.41 -19.12
C GLY A 44 18.71 25.20 -19.77
N LEU A 45 19.67 25.67 -18.97
CA LEU A 45 20.84 26.39 -19.51
C LEU A 45 21.69 25.52 -20.44
N LEU A 46 21.95 24.26 -20.05
CA LEU A 46 22.68 23.31 -20.90
C LEU A 46 21.95 23.04 -22.21
N GLY A 47 20.61 22.93 -22.17
CA GLY A 47 19.80 22.69 -23.36
C GLY A 47 19.90 23.84 -24.36
N VAL A 48 19.78 25.08 -23.90
CA VAL A 48 19.97 26.27 -24.75
C VAL A 48 21.36 26.29 -25.38
N GLN A 49 22.40 25.99 -24.61
CA GLN A 49 23.79 26.01 -25.12
C GLN A 49 24.14 24.83 -26.03
N PHE A 50 23.55 23.65 -25.82
CA PHE A 50 23.85 22.46 -26.61
C PHE A 50 23.06 22.38 -27.91
N PHE A 51 21.80 22.81 -27.90
CA PHE A 51 20.88 22.62 -29.03
C PHE A 51 20.52 23.92 -29.77
N GLY A 52 20.31 25.02 -29.05
CA GLY A 52 19.78 26.24 -29.65
C GLY A 52 18.42 26.04 -30.34
N GLU A 53 18.19 26.74 -31.45
CA GLU A 53 16.93 26.65 -32.18
C GLU A 53 16.88 25.42 -33.10
N LEU A 54 15.88 24.55 -32.89
CA LEU A 54 15.64 23.35 -33.71
C LEU A 54 14.48 23.61 -34.69
N LYS A 55 14.77 24.29 -35.81
CA LYS A 55 13.75 24.71 -36.81
C LYS A 55 14.03 24.20 -38.23
N ASN A 56 14.99 23.30 -38.40
CA ASN A 56 15.43 22.84 -39.71
C ASN A 56 14.63 21.61 -40.14
N HIS A 57 13.98 21.68 -41.31
CA HIS A 57 13.16 20.59 -41.86
C HIS A 57 13.54 20.29 -43.31
N CYS A 58 13.37 19.03 -43.71
CA CYS A 58 13.50 18.63 -45.10
C CYS A 58 12.25 19.02 -45.89
N VAL A 59 12.44 19.86 -46.91
CA VAL A 59 11.37 20.32 -47.80
C VAL A 59 11.70 19.99 -49.24
N MET A 60 10.68 19.76 -50.05
CA MET A 60 10.82 19.63 -51.50
C MET A 60 11.41 20.92 -52.09
N ASN A 61 12.28 20.76 -53.10
CA ASN A 61 12.85 21.87 -53.83
C ASN A 61 11.79 22.56 -54.72
N ASN A 62 10.92 23.36 -54.11
CA ASN A 62 9.87 24.11 -54.80
C ASN A 62 10.34 25.54 -55.11
N SER A 63 10.15 25.98 -56.35
CA SER A 63 10.53 27.32 -56.83
C SER A 63 9.47 28.40 -56.61
N GLU A 64 8.32 28.06 -56.04
CA GLU A 64 7.23 29.00 -55.78
C GLU A 64 7.51 29.83 -54.54
N THR A 65 7.66 31.14 -54.72
CA THR A 65 7.89 32.11 -53.65
C THR A 65 6.70 33.06 -53.49
N ASP A 66 6.35 33.37 -52.25
CA ASP A 66 5.36 34.35 -51.85
C ASP A 66 5.80 35.77 -52.23
N TYR A 67 4.91 36.76 -52.12
CA TYR A 67 5.17 38.18 -52.46
C TYR A 67 6.37 38.80 -51.73
N LEU A 68 6.82 38.18 -50.64
CA LEU A 68 8.00 38.55 -49.85
C LEU A 68 9.28 37.76 -50.20
N GLY A 69 9.28 36.95 -51.26
CA GLY A 69 10.43 36.14 -51.69
C GLY A 69 10.68 34.89 -50.82
N ARG A 70 9.70 34.45 -50.03
CA ARG A 70 9.79 33.25 -49.18
C ARG A 70 9.12 32.06 -49.86
N PRO A 71 9.62 30.82 -49.78
CA PRO A 71 8.97 29.69 -50.42
C PRO A 71 7.58 29.43 -49.82
N ILE A 72 6.59 29.21 -50.69
CA ILE A 72 5.23 28.84 -50.27
C ILE A 72 5.26 27.37 -49.87
N LEU A 73 5.20 27.12 -48.57
CA LEU A 73 5.24 25.77 -48.03
C LEU A 73 3.83 25.30 -47.68
N THR A 74 3.44 24.19 -48.30
CA THR A 74 2.20 23.48 -48.01
C THR A 74 2.54 22.17 -47.29
N ILE A 75 1.55 21.51 -46.67
CA ILE A 75 1.77 20.21 -46.01
C ILE A 75 2.41 19.19 -46.96
N ASN A 76 2.09 19.25 -48.25
CA ASN A 76 2.64 18.35 -49.28
C ASN A 76 4.11 18.62 -49.64
N SER A 77 4.67 19.74 -49.18
CA SER A 77 6.09 20.07 -49.41
C SER A 77 7.03 19.50 -48.36
N LEU A 78 6.50 19.05 -47.22
CA LEU A 78 7.27 18.38 -46.17
C LEU A 78 7.49 16.89 -46.51
N ALA A 79 8.55 16.31 -45.96
CA ALA A 79 8.75 14.87 -45.99
C ALA A 79 7.60 14.14 -45.26
N ILE A 80 7.36 12.87 -45.63
CA ILE A 80 6.37 12.01 -44.97
C ILE A 80 7.11 10.77 -44.41
N PRO A 81 7.25 10.61 -43.08
CA PRO A 81 6.89 11.59 -42.03
C PRO A 81 7.78 12.83 -42.09
N ASP A 82 7.35 13.92 -41.42
CA ASP A 82 8.17 15.12 -41.31
C ASP A 82 9.48 14.82 -40.57
N THR A 83 10.60 15.25 -41.15
CA THR A 83 11.94 14.96 -40.65
C THR A 83 12.74 16.24 -40.46
N PHE A 84 13.35 16.36 -39.30
CA PHE A 84 14.33 17.41 -39.01
C PHE A 84 15.63 17.13 -39.77
N CYS A 85 16.43 18.17 -39.98
CA CYS A 85 17.69 18.04 -40.71
C CYS A 85 18.78 18.97 -40.17
N SER A 86 20.01 18.69 -40.57
CA SER A 86 21.15 19.55 -40.30
C SER A 86 21.61 20.25 -41.57
N MET A 87 22.06 21.50 -41.44
CA MET A 87 22.70 22.25 -42.52
C MET A 87 24.18 21.87 -42.67
N ASP A 88 24.77 21.25 -41.64
CA ASP A 88 26.16 20.80 -41.65
C ASP A 88 26.24 19.41 -42.27
N PRO A 89 27.08 19.18 -43.30
CA PRO A 89 27.13 17.89 -44.01
C PRO A 89 27.68 16.73 -43.15
N ASP A 90 28.45 17.05 -42.10
CA ASP A 90 29.13 16.06 -41.26
C ASP A 90 28.33 15.68 -40.00
N SER A 91 27.14 16.27 -39.78
CA SER A 91 26.35 16.00 -38.57
C SER A 91 24.84 16.03 -38.82
N GLY A 92 24.08 15.35 -37.96
CA GLY A 92 22.62 15.24 -38.08
C GLY A 92 22.17 14.47 -39.32
N TYR A 93 20.87 14.56 -39.61
CA TYR A 93 20.24 13.91 -40.74
C TYR A 93 20.36 14.76 -42.01
N GLN A 94 20.74 14.11 -43.10
CA GLN A 94 20.83 14.72 -44.43
C GLN A 94 19.60 14.32 -45.24
N CYS A 95 18.94 15.31 -45.85
CA CYS A 95 17.72 15.10 -46.63
C CYS A 95 17.99 14.19 -47.85
N SER A 96 16.95 13.44 -48.26
CA SER A 96 17.02 12.59 -49.45
C SER A 96 17.16 13.42 -50.74
N PRO A 97 17.71 12.83 -51.82
CA PRO A 97 17.86 13.52 -53.10
C PRO A 97 16.52 14.09 -53.61
N GLY A 98 16.49 15.39 -53.93
CA GLY A 98 15.27 16.11 -54.34
C GLY A 98 14.63 16.95 -53.23
N MET A 99 15.08 16.79 -51.98
CA MET A 99 14.73 17.65 -50.85
C MET A 99 15.93 18.50 -50.42
N ILE A 100 15.64 19.69 -49.90
CA ILE A 100 16.61 20.62 -49.33
C ILE A 100 16.32 20.82 -47.84
N CYS A 101 17.38 20.95 -47.05
CA CYS A 101 17.24 21.33 -45.65
C CYS A 101 17.00 22.84 -45.56
N MET A 102 15.90 23.25 -44.93
CA MET A 102 15.53 24.65 -44.80
C MET A 102 15.11 24.99 -43.36
N LYS A 103 15.54 26.16 -42.89
CA LYS A 103 15.14 26.70 -41.58
C LYS A 103 13.76 27.38 -41.65
N MET A 104 12.83 26.94 -40.82
CA MET A 104 11.42 27.36 -40.75
C MET A 104 11.18 28.62 -39.91
N ASP A 105 12.05 29.63 -39.97
CA ASP A 105 12.00 30.82 -39.09
C ASP A 105 10.75 31.70 -39.29
N PHE A 106 10.09 31.60 -40.45
CA PHE A 106 8.90 32.41 -40.77
C PHE A 106 7.60 31.81 -40.19
N LEU A 107 7.62 30.58 -39.69
CA LEU A 107 6.46 29.95 -39.05
C LEU A 107 6.42 30.31 -37.56
N SER A 108 5.21 30.51 -37.04
CA SER A 108 5.01 30.79 -35.61
C SER A 108 5.10 29.50 -34.78
N SER A 109 5.49 29.60 -33.51
CA SER A 109 5.49 28.48 -32.55
C SER A 109 4.11 27.80 -32.39
N TYR A 110 3.01 28.47 -32.76
CA TYR A 110 1.67 27.86 -32.79
C TYR A 110 1.51 26.79 -33.89
N VAL A 111 2.39 26.80 -34.90
CA VAL A 111 2.41 25.85 -36.02
C VAL A 111 3.51 24.80 -35.80
N ILE A 112 4.70 25.22 -35.38
CA ILE A 112 5.84 24.32 -35.14
C ILE A 112 5.70 23.53 -33.82
N GLY A 113 5.05 24.13 -32.82
CA GLY A 113 4.95 23.63 -31.45
C GLY A 113 5.71 24.52 -30.45
N PHE A 114 5.43 24.32 -29.17
CA PHE A 114 6.01 25.11 -28.06
C PHE A 114 7.32 24.52 -27.50
N ASN A 115 7.67 23.30 -27.92
CA ASN A 115 8.83 22.57 -27.41
C ASN A 115 10.09 23.01 -28.15
N GLY A 116 11.13 23.40 -27.42
CA GLY A 116 12.36 23.91 -28.00
C GLY A 116 13.39 24.40 -26.97
N PHE A 117 14.56 24.76 -27.47
CA PHE A 117 15.71 25.22 -26.68
C PHE A 117 16.17 26.62 -27.11
N GLU A 118 15.26 27.44 -27.65
CA GLU A 118 15.55 28.79 -28.15
C GLU A 118 15.86 29.74 -26.99
N ASP A 119 14.92 29.84 -26.04
CA ASP A 119 15.02 30.68 -24.86
C ASP A 119 15.08 29.86 -23.58
N PHE A 120 15.65 30.44 -22.53
CA PHE A 120 15.75 29.80 -21.21
C PHE A 120 14.39 29.33 -20.66
N ALA A 121 13.33 30.13 -20.82
CA ALA A 121 11.99 29.76 -20.34
C ALA A 121 11.40 28.57 -21.13
N THR A 122 11.50 28.59 -22.46
CA THR A 122 11.06 27.48 -23.33
C THR A 122 11.86 26.20 -23.09
N SER A 123 13.16 26.35 -22.80
CA SER A 123 14.02 25.23 -22.48
C SER A 123 13.67 24.61 -21.13
N ILE A 124 13.44 25.41 -20.08
CA ILE A 124 12.96 24.89 -18.79
C ILE A 124 11.65 24.13 -18.95
N PHE A 125 10.72 24.67 -19.75
CA PHE A 125 9.45 24.02 -20.04
C PHE A 125 9.64 22.66 -20.74
N THR A 126 10.48 22.62 -21.78
CA THR A 126 10.81 21.39 -22.51
C THR A 126 11.52 20.37 -21.63
N VAL A 127 12.43 20.82 -20.76
CA VAL A 127 13.10 19.98 -19.76
C VAL A 127 12.10 19.43 -18.75
N TYR A 128 11.10 20.22 -18.35
CA TYR A 128 10.09 19.80 -17.38
C TYR A 128 9.23 18.69 -17.97
N GLN A 129 8.76 18.90 -19.20
CA GLN A 129 8.06 17.89 -19.96
C GLN A 129 8.89 16.61 -20.08
N ALA A 130 10.14 16.73 -20.50
CA ALA A 130 10.98 15.57 -20.69
C ALA A 130 11.31 14.83 -19.37
N ALA A 131 11.48 15.57 -18.27
CA ALA A 131 11.68 15.02 -16.93
C ALA A 131 10.46 14.25 -16.41
N SER A 132 9.25 14.55 -16.92
CA SER A 132 8.03 13.77 -16.62
C SER A 132 8.00 12.39 -17.29
N GLN A 133 9.00 12.09 -18.15
CA GLN A 133 9.12 10.88 -18.97
C GLN A 133 8.07 10.76 -20.09
N GLU A 134 7.43 11.87 -20.44
CA GLU A 134 6.44 11.92 -21.51
C GLU A 134 6.99 12.64 -22.74
N GLY A 135 6.92 12.00 -23.91
CA GLY A 135 7.32 12.58 -25.20
C GLY A 135 8.82 12.92 -25.37
N TRP A 136 9.66 12.69 -24.35
CA TRP A 136 11.08 13.06 -24.37
C TRP A 136 11.90 12.37 -25.47
N VAL A 137 11.52 11.14 -25.82
CA VAL A 137 12.19 10.35 -26.86
C VAL A 137 12.03 11.03 -28.23
N PHE A 138 10.84 11.58 -28.52
CA PHE A 138 10.61 12.31 -29.77
C PHE A 138 11.41 13.61 -29.81
N ILE A 139 11.52 14.33 -28.69
CA ILE A 139 12.37 15.53 -28.60
C ILE A 139 13.85 15.16 -28.80
N MET A 140 14.29 14.03 -28.24
CA MET A 140 15.63 13.50 -28.45
C MET A 140 15.88 13.15 -29.92
N TYR A 141 14.94 12.48 -30.61
CA TYR A 141 15.08 12.16 -32.03
C TYR A 141 15.18 13.42 -32.90
N ARG A 142 14.33 14.42 -32.64
CA ARG A 142 14.43 15.73 -33.32
C ARG A 142 15.81 16.39 -33.12
N ALA A 143 16.37 16.28 -31.92
CA ALA A 143 17.71 16.77 -31.63
C ALA A 143 18.83 15.94 -32.29
N ILE A 144 18.68 14.62 -32.41
CA ILE A 144 19.62 13.73 -33.13
C ILE A 144 19.62 14.03 -34.63
N ASP A 145 18.45 14.31 -35.21
CA ASP A 145 18.33 14.61 -36.63
C ASP A 145 18.86 16.01 -36.96
N SER A 146 18.87 16.93 -35.99
CA SER A 146 19.35 18.30 -36.20
C SER A 146 20.85 18.50 -35.89
N LEU A 147 21.43 17.68 -35.00
CA LEU A 147 22.75 17.91 -34.39
C LEU A 147 23.52 16.60 -34.19
N PRO A 148 24.82 16.62 -33.85
CA PRO A 148 25.57 15.40 -33.59
C PRO A 148 24.90 14.50 -32.53
N ALA A 149 24.63 13.25 -32.91
CA ALA A 149 23.84 12.30 -32.11
C ALA A 149 24.32 12.12 -30.67
N TRP A 150 25.64 12.18 -30.44
CA TRP A 150 26.24 12.02 -29.12
C TRP A 150 25.82 13.14 -28.14
N ARG A 151 25.59 14.38 -28.61
CA ARG A 151 25.17 15.51 -27.76
C ARG A 151 23.78 15.27 -27.22
N ALA A 152 22.84 14.93 -28.11
CA ALA A 152 21.47 14.60 -27.74
C ALA A 152 21.41 13.37 -26.84
N ALA A 153 22.06 12.27 -27.23
CA ALA A 153 22.07 11.04 -26.43
C ALA A 153 22.64 11.27 -25.02
N PHE A 154 23.76 11.98 -24.90
CA PHE A 154 24.37 12.30 -23.60
C PHE A 154 23.47 13.20 -22.74
N TYR A 155 22.95 14.28 -23.31
CA TYR A 155 22.08 15.21 -22.60
C TYR A 155 20.80 14.54 -22.09
N PHE A 156 20.04 13.86 -22.96
CA PHE A 156 18.77 13.25 -22.58
C PHE A 156 18.97 12.05 -21.64
N SER A 157 20.00 11.22 -21.83
CA SER A 157 20.28 10.10 -20.93
C SER A 157 20.64 10.56 -19.51
N THR A 158 21.51 11.57 -19.40
CA THR A 158 21.89 12.13 -18.09
C THR A 158 20.72 12.88 -17.43
N MET A 159 19.94 13.64 -18.21
CA MET A 159 18.75 14.32 -17.74
C MET A 159 17.71 13.36 -17.16
N ILE A 160 17.39 12.26 -17.86
CA ILE A 160 16.43 11.26 -17.37
C ILE A 160 16.96 10.58 -16.09
N PHE A 161 18.25 10.25 -16.03
CA PHE A 161 18.84 9.68 -14.82
C PHE A 161 18.75 10.63 -13.62
N PHE A 162 19.12 11.91 -13.77
CA PHE A 162 19.12 12.86 -12.65
C PHE A 162 17.72 13.39 -12.31
N LEU A 163 16.95 13.92 -13.27
CA LEU A 163 15.65 14.52 -12.99
C LEU A 163 14.55 13.47 -12.78
N ALA A 164 14.42 12.51 -13.69
CA ALA A 164 13.29 11.59 -13.68
C ALA A 164 13.47 10.43 -12.67
N TRP A 165 14.69 9.93 -12.47
CA TRP A 165 14.94 8.85 -11.51
C TRP A 165 15.38 9.39 -10.14
N LEU A 166 16.40 10.23 -10.07
CA LEU A 166 16.91 10.68 -8.77
C LEU A 166 15.97 11.70 -8.12
N VAL A 167 15.71 12.83 -8.76
CA VAL A 167 14.96 13.94 -8.13
C VAL A 167 13.50 13.54 -7.82
N LYS A 168 12.81 12.86 -8.75
CA LYS A 168 11.45 12.33 -8.51
C LYS A 168 11.40 11.42 -7.28
N ASN A 169 12.36 10.50 -7.14
CA ASN A 169 12.41 9.57 -6.01
C ASN A 169 12.79 10.27 -4.69
N VAL A 170 13.65 11.28 -4.72
CA VAL A 170 13.94 12.12 -3.53
C VAL A 170 12.66 12.81 -3.05
N PHE A 171 11.82 13.30 -3.97
CA PHE A 171 10.54 13.90 -3.60
C PHE A 171 9.60 12.89 -2.91
N ILE A 172 9.47 11.69 -3.47
CA ILE A 172 8.68 10.61 -2.87
C ILE A 172 9.22 10.24 -1.49
N ALA A 173 10.54 10.14 -1.33
CA ALA A 173 11.19 9.80 -0.07
C ALA A 173 10.89 10.85 1.02
N VAL A 174 11.05 12.14 0.70
CA VAL A 174 10.78 13.22 1.66
C VAL A 174 9.31 13.29 2.05
N ILE A 175 8.38 13.16 1.09
CA ILE A 175 6.95 13.10 1.43
C ILE A 175 6.62 11.89 2.30
N THR A 176 7.20 10.72 2.00
CA THR A 176 7.02 9.52 2.82
C THR A 176 7.57 9.70 4.24
N GLU A 177 8.73 10.34 4.38
CA GLU A 177 9.31 10.69 5.68
C GLU A 177 8.39 11.64 6.47
N THR A 178 7.92 12.73 5.84
CA THR A 178 6.99 13.66 6.50
C THR A 178 5.71 12.97 6.95
N PHE A 179 5.18 12.03 6.15
CA PHE A 179 4.00 11.25 6.51
C PHE A 179 4.26 10.30 7.68
N ASN A 180 5.40 9.61 7.66
CA ASN A 180 5.84 8.75 8.75
C ASN A 180 6.01 9.54 10.05
N GLU A 181 6.59 10.74 9.99
CA GLU A 181 6.71 11.61 11.17
C GLU A 181 5.34 12.04 11.72
N ILE A 182 4.40 12.42 10.85
CA ILE A 182 3.02 12.73 11.23
C ILE A 182 2.40 11.54 11.97
N ARG A 183 2.61 10.32 11.47
CA ARG A 183 2.13 9.09 12.11
C ARG A 183 2.81 8.87 13.47
N VAL A 184 4.13 8.98 13.57
CA VAL A 184 4.86 8.78 14.84
C VAL A 184 4.36 9.76 15.90
N GLN A 185 4.16 11.02 15.53
CA GLN A 185 3.56 12.03 16.43
C GLN A 185 2.13 11.64 16.83
N PHE A 186 1.33 11.14 15.88
CA PHE A 186 -0.01 10.62 16.17
C PHE A 186 0.05 9.46 17.16
N GLN A 187 0.94 8.49 16.95
CA GLN A 187 1.10 7.35 17.84
C GLN A 187 1.62 7.77 19.23
N GLN A 188 2.50 8.76 19.33
CA GLN A 188 2.94 9.27 20.64
C GLN A 188 1.79 9.89 21.46
N MET A 189 0.78 10.46 20.81
CA MET A 189 -0.39 11.03 21.49
C MET A 189 -1.43 9.99 21.91
N TRP A 190 -1.67 8.99 21.07
CA TRP A 190 -2.77 8.02 21.26
C TRP A 190 -2.31 6.62 21.71
N GLY A 191 -1.02 6.30 21.51
CA GLY A 191 -0.42 5.01 21.85
C GLY A 191 -0.32 4.72 23.34
N ALA A 192 -0.46 5.74 24.20
CA ALA A 192 -0.62 5.54 25.64
C ALA A 192 -2.08 5.30 26.07
N ARG A 193 -3.08 5.55 25.21
CA ARG A 193 -4.51 5.52 25.57
C ARG A 193 -5.37 4.50 24.84
N GLY A 194 -4.81 3.82 23.84
CA GLY A 194 -5.45 2.66 23.21
C GLY A 194 -5.29 1.43 24.09
N HIS A 195 -6.07 1.31 25.17
CA HIS A 195 -6.34 -0.02 25.72
C HIS A 195 -6.90 -0.83 24.55
N ILE A 196 -6.12 -1.82 24.08
CA ILE A 196 -6.49 -2.76 23.03
C ILE A 196 -7.95 -3.10 23.25
N GLN A 197 -8.82 -2.57 22.38
CA GLN A 197 -10.23 -2.86 22.44
C GLN A 197 -10.29 -4.38 22.24
N LYS A 198 -10.52 -5.12 23.33
CA LYS A 198 -10.69 -6.59 23.39
C LYS A 198 -11.94 -7.02 22.62
N THR A 199 -12.25 -6.38 21.51
CA THR A 199 -13.33 -6.72 20.58
C THR A 199 -12.78 -7.47 19.37
N ALA A 200 -11.46 -7.47 19.16
CA ALA A 200 -10.77 -8.30 18.15
C ALA A 200 -10.13 -9.57 18.75
N ALA A 201 -10.22 -9.78 20.07
CA ALA A 201 -9.61 -10.90 20.78
C ALA A 201 -10.58 -12.09 20.96
N SER A 202 -11.39 -12.42 19.94
CA SER A 202 -11.86 -13.80 19.83
C SER A 202 -10.76 -14.71 19.30
N GLN A 203 -9.58 -14.23 18.94
CA GLN A 203 -8.49 -15.07 18.48
C GLN A 203 -7.66 -15.64 19.65
N ILE A 204 -7.84 -16.93 19.96
CA ILE A 204 -6.98 -17.67 20.88
C ILE A 204 -5.87 -18.34 20.07
N LEU A 205 -4.62 -18.26 20.54
CA LEU A 205 -3.54 -19.12 20.04
C LEU A 205 -3.86 -20.57 20.45
N SER A 206 -4.21 -21.40 19.49
CA SER A 206 -4.32 -22.85 19.67
C SER A 206 -3.03 -23.48 19.15
N GLY A 207 -2.26 -24.10 20.05
CA GLY A 207 -1.04 -24.84 19.72
C GLY A 207 -1.32 -26.33 19.62
N ASN A 208 -0.88 -26.97 18.53
CA ASN A 208 -0.61 -28.40 18.47
C ASN A 208 0.92 -28.60 18.33
N ASP A 209 1.42 -29.81 18.55
CA ASP A 209 2.86 -30.19 18.52
C ASP A 209 3.66 -29.80 17.26
N SER A 210 3.00 -29.27 16.21
CA SER A 210 3.61 -28.79 14.96
C SER A 210 3.57 -27.27 14.76
N GLY A 211 3.07 -26.49 15.72
CA GLY A 211 3.15 -25.02 15.69
C GLY A 211 1.89 -24.29 16.16
N TRP A 212 2.07 -23.00 16.46
CA TRP A 212 1.03 -22.10 16.93
C TRP A 212 0.15 -21.60 15.79
N ARG A 213 -1.17 -21.77 15.90
CA ARG A 213 -2.15 -21.21 14.96
C ARG A 213 -3.10 -20.28 15.68
N LEU A 214 -3.36 -19.13 15.05
CA LEU A 214 -4.31 -18.14 15.54
C LEU A 214 -5.72 -18.58 15.09
N VAL A 215 -6.57 -18.98 16.03
CA VAL A 215 -7.92 -19.50 15.74
C VAL A 215 -8.94 -18.58 16.39
N THR A 216 -9.91 -18.08 15.63
CA THR A 216 -11.06 -17.35 16.17
C THR A 216 -11.96 -18.32 16.94
N ILE A 217 -12.21 -18.04 18.23
CA ILE A 217 -13.32 -18.57 19.02
C ILE A 217 -14.57 -18.28 18.19
N ASP A 218 -15.10 -19.31 17.56
CA ASP A 218 -16.42 -19.26 16.97
C ASP A 218 -17.42 -19.19 18.14
N ASP A 219 -18.06 -18.03 18.35
CA ASP A 219 -19.23 -17.85 19.23
C ASP A 219 -20.44 -18.59 18.66
N ASN A 220 -20.33 -19.92 18.62
CA ASN A 220 -21.13 -20.75 17.75
C ASN A 220 -22.13 -21.54 18.61
N LYS A 221 -23.16 -20.82 19.09
CA LYS A 221 -24.48 -21.41 19.31
C LYS A 221 -25.24 -21.20 18.00
N HIS A 222 -25.15 -22.18 17.09
CA HIS A 222 -25.69 -22.09 15.74
C HIS A 222 -27.21 -22.05 15.82
N GLY A 223 -27.81 -20.93 15.44
CA GLY A 223 -29.27 -20.74 15.42
C GLY A 223 -29.93 -21.14 14.10
N GLY A 224 -29.35 -22.09 13.36
CA GLY A 224 -29.90 -22.60 12.11
C GLY A 224 -30.87 -23.76 12.34
N LEU A 225 -31.86 -23.93 11.45
CA LEU A 225 -32.76 -25.10 11.43
C LEU A 225 -32.11 -26.35 10.79
N ALA A 226 -30.87 -26.23 10.30
CA ALA A 226 -30.22 -27.27 9.50
C ALA A 226 -29.70 -28.43 10.38
N PRO A 227 -29.83 -29.69 9.92
CA PRO A 227 -29.27 -30.83 10.62
C PRO A 227 -27.73 -30.80 10.65
N GLU A 228 -27.13 -31.44 11.65
CA GLU A 228 -25.68 -31.54 11.86
C GLU A 228 -24.91 -32.08 10.63
N THR A 229 -25.56 -32.88 9.79
CA THR A 229 -25.00 -33.39 8.53
C THR A 229 -24.73 -32.28 7.52
N CYS A 230 -25.62 -31.29 7.39
CA CYS A 230 -25.41 -30.13 6.50
C CYS A 230 -24.25 -29.27 6.99
N HIS A 231 -24.11 -29.12 8.31
CA HIS A 231 -22.97 -28.44 8.91
C HIS A 231 -21.65 -29.19 8.67
N ALA A 232 -21.66 -30.52 8.70
CA ALA A 232 -20.50 -31.34 8.36
C ALA A 232 -20.07 -31.17 6.89
N ILE A 233 -21.03 -31.10 5.96
CA ILE A 233 -20.76 -30.85 4.54
C ILE A 233 -20.16 -29.45 4.34
N LEU A 234 -20.73 -28.42 4.97
CA LEU A 234 -20.23 -27.04 4.84
C LEU A 234 -18.80 -26.88 5.35
N ARG A 235 -18.42 -27.59 6.43
CA ARG A 235 -17.06 -27.56 6.99
C ARG A 235 -16.08 -28.43 6.21
N SER A 236 -16.55 -29.27 5.29
CA SER A 236 -15.68 -30.18 4.55
C SER A 236 -14.73 -29.41 3.61
N PRO A 237 -13.47 -29.83 3.50
CA PRO A 237 -12.53 -29.23 2.55
C PRO A 237 -12.96 -29.50 1.09
N TYR A 238 -13.65 -30.61 0.85
CA TYR A 238 -14.16 -31.00 -0.47
C TYR A 238 -15.19 -30.01 -1.01
N PHE A 239 -16.14 -29.57 -0.18
CA PHE A 239 -17.13 -28.57 -0.58
C PHE A 239 -16.44 -27.26 -0.98
N ARG A 240 -15.46 -26.80 -0.18
CA ARG A 240 -14.70 -25.59 -0.48
C ARG A 240 -13.91 -25.71 -1.79
N MET A 241 -13.24 -26.84 -2.02
CA MET A 241 -12.49 -27.08 -3.26
C MET A 241 -13.41 -27.11 -4.48
N LEU A 242 -14.54 -27.81 -4.39
CA LEU A 242 -15.55 -27.90 -5.45
C LEU A 242 -16.07 -26.51 -5.86
N VAL A 243 -16.44 -25.67 -4.89
CA VAL A 243 -16.89 -24.29 -5.17
C VAL A 243 -15.78 -23.47 -5.85
N MET A 244 -14.53 -23.58 -5.38
CA MET A 244 -13.40 -22.86 -5.99
C MET A 244 -13.11 -23.34 -7.41
N THR A 245 -13.18 -24.65 -7.68
CA THR A 245 -13.02 -25.21 -9.02
C THR A 245 -14.13 -24.74 -9.96
N VAL A 246 -15.38 -24.65 -9.49
CA VAL A 246 -16.49 -24.13 -10.30
C VAL A 246 -16.30 -22.66 -10.63
N ILE A 247 -15.86 -21.83 -9.67
CA ILE A 247 -15.56 -20.41 -9.92
C ILE A 247 -14.42 -20.27 -10.94
N LEU A 248 -13.37 -21.06 -10.81
CA LEU A 248 -12.26 -21.08 -11.75
C LEU A 248 -12.72 -21.50 -13.15
N ALA A 249 -13.53 -22.56 -13.25
CA ALA A 249 -14.10 -23.02 -14.52
C ALA A 249 -14.99 -21.94 -15.17
N ASN A 250 -15.80 -21.22 -14.37
CA ASN A 250 -16.60 -20.10 -14.87
C ASN A 250 -15.71 -18.98 -15.46
N GLY A 251 -14.64 -18.62 -14.76
CA GLY A 251 -13.65 -17.66 -15.25
C GLY A 251 -12.96 -18.09 -16.55
N ILE A 252 -12.57 -19.36 -16.66
CA ILE A 252 -11.95 -19.91 -17.87
C ILE A 252 -12.94 -19.89 -19.04
N VAL A 253 -14.18 -20.36 -18.84
CA VAL A 253 -15.19 -20.35 -19.90
C VAL A 253 -15.44 -18.92 -20.40
N MET A 254 -15.52 -17.94 -19.51
CA MET A 254 -15.63 -16.53 -19.91
C MET A 254 -14.41 -16.07 -20.71
N ALA A 255 -13.19 -16.39 -20.27
CA ALA A 255 -11.97 -16.03 -20.98
C ALA A 255 -11.84 -16.70 -22.36
N THR A 256 -12.48 -17.86 -22.58
CA THR A 256 -12.50 -18.53 -23.89
C THR A 256 -13.45 -17.90 -24.91
N MET A 257 -14.19 -16.86 -24.53
CA MET A 257 -15.08 -16.18 -25.44
C MET A 257 -14.28 -15.47 -26.54
N THR A 258 -14.31 -16.04 -27.75
CA THR A 258 -13.61 -15.51 -28.93
C THR A 258 -14.62 -15.03 -29.96
N PHE A 259 -14.36 -13.85 -30.52
CA PHE A 259 -15.19 -13.28 -31.58
C PHE A 259 -14.57 -13.58 -32.94
N LYS A 260 -15.27 -14.37 -33.77
CA LYS A 260 -14.89 -14.58 -35.17
C LYS A 260 -15.65 -13.59 -36.05
N HIS A 261 -14.92 -12.76 -36.80
CA HIS A 261 -15.47 -11.74 -37.70
C HIS A 261 -16.03 -12.35 -39.01
N ASP A 262 -16.80 -13.44 -38.91
CA ASP A 262 -17.30 -14.23 -40.06
C ASP A 262 -18.64 -13.68 -40.62
N GLY A 263 -19.01 -12.43 -40.30
CA GLY A 263 -20.29 -11.82 -40.71
C GLY A 263 -21.55 -12.38 -40.01
N ARG A 264 -21.41 -13.38 -39.13
CA ARG A 264 -22.54 -13.93 -38.35
C ARG A 264 -23.02 -12.93 -37.28
N PRO A 265 -24.33 -12.87 -36.99
CA PRO A 265 -24.86 -12.01 -35.95
C PRO A 265 -24.28 -12.39 -34.57
N ARG A 266 -23.92 -11.38 -33.77
CA ARG A 266 -23.23 -11.59 -32.48
C ARG A 266 -24.01 -12.48 -31.52
N ASN A 267 -25.34 -12.44 -31.58
CA ASN A 267 -26.25 -13.18 -30.71
C ASN A 267 -26.01 -14.70 -30.74
N VAL A 268 -25.65 -15.25 -31.89
CA VAL A 268 -25.40 -16.70 -32.05
C VAL A 268 -24.18 -17.16 -31.25
N PHE A 269 -23.19 -16.29 -31.06
CA PHE A 269 -22.06 -16.59 -30.19
C PHE A 269 -22.50 -16.56 -28.72
N TYR A 270 -23.27 -15.55 -28.34
CA TYR A 270 -23.72 -15.35 -26.96
C TYR A 270 -24.68 -16.41 -26.45
N GLU A 271 -25.56 -16.98 -27.28
CA GLU A 271 -26.55 -17.98 -26.84
C GLU A 271 -25.91 -19.18 -26.12
N LYS A 272 -24.80 -19.70 -26.66
CA LYS A 272 -24.08 -20.84 -26.03
C LYS A 272 -23.47 -20.45 -24.69
N TYR A 273 -22.82 -19.28 -24.63
CA TYR A 273 -22.20 -18.79 -23.39
C TYR A 273 -23.26 -18.37 -22.35
N TYR A 274 -24.42 -17.89 -22.79
CA TYR A 274 -25.54 -17.54 -21.93
C TYR A 274 -26.09 -18.77 -21.19
N CYS A 275 -26.33 -19.88 -21.89
CA CYS A 275 -26.75 -21.14 -21.26
C CYS A 275 -25.72 -21.65 -20.23
N ILE A 276 -24.43 -21.56 -20.55
CA ILE A 276 -23.36 -21.98 -19.64
C ILE A 276 -23.30 -21.05 -18.41
N GLU A 277 -23.41 -19.74 -18.61
CA GLU A 277 -23.41 -18.76 -17.53
C GLU A 277 -24.62 -18.90 -16.59
N MET A 278 -25.78 -19.24 -17.16
CA MET A 278 -26.98 -19.56 -16.41
C MET A 278 -26.75 -20.76 -15.47
N ALA A 279 -26.13 -21.83 -15.98
CA ALA A 279 -25.81 -23.02 -15.20
C ALA A 279 -24.83 -22.71 -14.05
N PHE A 280 -23.76 -21.96 -14.33
CA PHE A 280 -22.79 -21.57 -13.29
C PHE A 280 -23.40 -20.68 -12.22
N THR A 281 -24.22 -19.72 -12.61
CA THR A 281 -24.85 -18.82 -11.64
C THR A 281 -25.84 -19.55 -10.76
N PHE A 282 -26.70 -20.40 -11.35
CA PHE A 282 -27.62 -21.23 -10.59
C PHE A 282 -26.90 -22.09 -9.54
N PHE A 283 -25.76 -22.69 -9.92
CA PHE A 283 -24.94 -23.48 -9.00
C PHE A 283 -24.38 -22.63 -7.84
N LEU A 284 -23.90 -21.42 -8.12
CA LEU A 284 -23.35 -20.51 -7.10
C LEU A 284 -24.46 -19.92 -6.22
N ASP A 285 -25.65 -19.69 -6.76
CA ASP A 285 -26.81 -19.27 -5.98
C ASP A 285 -27.23 -20.37 -5.01
N LEU A 286 -27.28 -21.63 -5.46
CA LEU A 286 -27.51 -22.78 -4.58
C LEU A 286 -26.47 -22.88 -3.47
N GLU A 287 -25.20 -22.61 -3.76
CA GLU A 287 -24.15 -22.53 -2.75
C GLU A 287 -24.42 -21.45 -1.70
N THR A 288 -24.82 -20.25 -2.11
CA THR A 288 -25.16 -19.17 -1.17
C THR A 288 -26.41 -19.49 -0.35
N LEU A 289 -27.45 -20.04 -0.96
CA LEU A 289 -28.67 -20.48 -0.27
C LEU A 289 -28.37 -21.58 0.74
N PHE A 290 -27.53 -22.55 0.38
CA PHE A 290 -27.09 -23.62 1.27
C PHE A 290 -26.33 -23.07 2.49
N LYS A 291 -25.44 -22.07 2.29
CA LYS A 291 -24.75 -21.39 3.39
C LYS A 291 -25.70 -20.62 4.30
N ILE A 292 -26.69 -19.90 3.74
CA ILE A 292 -27.70 -19.16 4.51
C ILE A 292 -28.56 -20.14 5.33
N TYR A 293 -28.92 -21.28 4.74
CA TYR A 293 -29.69 -22.33 5.42
C TYR A 293 -28.92 -22.93 6.60
N CYS A 294 -27.64 -23.27 6.42
CA CYS A 294 -26.80 -23.83 7.48
C CYS A 294 -26.53 -22.81 8.60
N LEU A 295 -26.03 -21.62 8.26
CA LEU A 295 -25.52 -20.65 9.25
C LEU A 295 -26.64 -19.78 9.87
N GLY A 296 -27.84 -19.79 9.26
CA GLY A 296 -28.90 -18.83 9.53
C GLY A 296 -28.56 -17.43 9.03
N TRP A 297 -29.60 -16.62 8.73
CA TRP A 297 -29.41 -15.27 8.17
C TRP A 297 -28.52 -14.36 9.02
N ARG A 298 -28.71 -14.36 10.34
CA ARG A 298 -27.94 -13.53 11.28
C ARG A 298 -26.47 -13.97 11.36
N GLY A 299 -26.21 -15.28 11.33
CA GLY A 299 -24.86 -15.82 11.34
C GLY A 299 -24.13 -15.53 10.02
N TYR A 300 -24.80 -15.76 8.90
CA TYR A 300 -24.28 -15.49 7.57
C TYR A 300 -23.89 -14.01 7.38
N TYR A 301 -24.78 -13.09 7.75
CA TYR A 301 -24.55 -11.65 7.58
C TYR A 301 -23.52 -11.05 8.56
N LYS A 302 -23.05 -11.81 9.56
CA LYS A 302 -22.00 -11.33 10.49
C LYS A 302 -20.63 -11.21 9.80
N HIS A 303 -20.31 -12.11 8.86
CA HIS A 303 -19.01 -12.14 8.19
C HIS A 303 -19.00 -11.30 6.91
N SER A 304 -17.97 -10.45 6.74
CA SER A 304 -17.84 -9.56 5.58
C SER A 304 -17.70 -10.30 4.25
N ILE A 305 -17.04 -11.46 4.23
CA ILE A 305 -16.90 -12.26 3.00
C ILE A 305 -18.24 -12.79 2.51
N HIS A 306 -19.12 -13.23 3.41
CA HIS A 306 -20.45 -13.71 3.05
C HIS A 306 -21.35 -12.58 2.55
N LYS A 307 -21.16 -11.34 3.03
CA LYS A 307 -21.83 -10.16 2.44
C LYS A 307 -21.42 -9.94 0.99
N PHE A 308 -20.13 -10.11 0.66
CA PHE A 308 -19.62 -10.01 -0.70
C PHE A 308 -20.14 -11.16 -1.58
N GLU A 309 -20.15 -12.40 -1.08
CA GLU A 309 -20.71 -13.56 -1.80
C GLU A 309 -22.20 -13.35 -2.14
N LEU A 310 -23.00 -12.86 -1.19
CA LEU A 310 -24.41 -12.54 -1.42
C LEU A 310 -24.59 -11.41 -2.44
N LEU A 311 -23.77 -10.35 -2.36
CA LEU A 311 -23.79 -9.27 -3.34
C LEU A 311 -23.52 -9.79 -4.75
N LEU A 312 -22.53 -10.68 -4.90
CA LEU A 312 -22.22 -11.30 -6.19
C LEU A 312 -23.37 -12.18 -6.69
N ALA A 313 -23.96 -13.03 -5.85
CA ALA A 313 -25.08 -13.88 -6.21
C ALA A 313 -26.30 -13.06 -6.69
N VAL A 314 -26.68 -12.02 -5.93
CA VAL A 314 -27.75 -11.09 -6.32
C VAL A 314 -27.40 -10.33 -7.61
N GLY A 315 -26.17 -9.83 -7.74
CA GLY A 315 -25.74 -9.13 -8.94
C GLY A 315 -25.76 -10.02 -10.19
N THR A 316 -25.37 -11.30 -10.06
CA THR A 316 -25.33 -12.22 -11.19
C THR A 316 -26.68 -12.85 -11.54
N THR A 317 -27.58 -13.00 -10.58
CA THR A 317 -28.97 -13.37 -10.87
C THR A 317 -29.68 -12.29 -11.67
N ILE A 318 -29.46 -11.01 -11.33
CA ILE A 318 -29.95 -9.87 -12.12
C ILE A 318 -29.31 -9.87 -13.52
N HIS A 319 -28.02 -10.17 -13.63
CA HIS A 319 -27.30 -10.22 -14.91
C HIS A 319 -27.88 -11.24 -15.90
N ILE A 320 -28.39 -12.39 -15.44
CA ILE A 320 -28.94 -13.44 -16.33
C ILE A 320 -30.27 -13.03 -16.95
N VAL A 321 -31.01 -12.09 -16.35
CA VAL A 321 -32.26 -11.61 -16.93
C VAL A 321 -31.96 -11.09 -18.35
N PRO A 322 -32.64 -11.57 -19.40
CA PRO A 322 -32.29 -11.26 -20.79
C PRO A 322 -32.13 -9.77 -21.12
N ILE A 323 -32.84 -8.90 -20.39
CA ILE A 323 -32.78 -7.44 -20.52
C ILE A 323 -31.43 -6.86 -20.05
N PHE A 324 -30.80 -7.48 -19.05
CA PHE A 324 -29.57 -6.99 -18.40
C PHE A 324 -28.31 -7.76 -18.83
N TYR A 325 -28.45 -8.81 -19.64
CA TYR A 325 -27.31 -9.56 -20.15
C TYR A 325 -26.43 -8.67 -21.04
N LEU A 326 -25.11 -8.73 -20.88
CA LEU A 326 -24.12 -7.88 -21.57
C LEU A 326 -24.18 -6.38 -21.24
N SER A 327 -24.88 -5.99 -20.16
CA SER A 327 -24.82 -4.64 -19.61
C SER A 327 -23.71 -4.48 -18.55
N GLY A 328 -23.69 -3.37 -17.81
CA GLY A 328 -22.77 -3.19 -16.68
C GLY A 328 -22.89 -4.25 -15.57
N PHE A 329 -23.98 -5.03 -15.52
CA PHE A 329 -24.09 -6.15 -14.57
C PHE A 329 -23.08 -7.28 -14.82
N THR A 330 -22.44 -7.32 -16.00
CA THR A 330 -21.30 -8.21 -16.27
C THR A 330 -20.15 -8.02 -15.27
N TYR A 331 -20.01 -6.85 -14.63
CA TYR A 331 -19.01 -6.65 -13.58
C TYR A 331 -19.16 -7.63 -12.42
N PHE A 332 -20.39 -7.95 -11.99
CA PHE A 332 -20.61 -8.91 -10.89
C PHE A 332 -20.16 -10.33 -11.26
N GLN A 333 -20.32 -10.71 -12.53
CA GLN A 333 -19.83 -11.98 -13.04
C GLN A 333 -18.29 -12.03 -12.99
N VAL A 334 -17.61 -11.01 -13.51
CA VAL A 334 -16.14 -10.95 -13.53
C VAL A 334 -15.56 -10.88 -12.10
N LEU A 335 -16.21 -10.14 -11.20
CA LEU A 335 -15.79 -10.02 -9.79
C LEU A 335 -15.84 -11.34 -9.02
N ARG A 336 -16.46 -12.41 -9.53
CA ARG A 336 -16.41 -13.76 -8.91
C ARG A 336 -14.99 -14.27 -8.75
N VAL A 337 -14.09 -13.92 -9.67
CA VAL A 337 -12.67 -14.33 -9.62
C VAL A 337 -11.99 -13.86 -8.32
N VAL A 338 -12.45 -12.75 -7.72
CA VAL A 338 -11.95 -12.26 -6.42
C VAL A 338 -12.14 -13.29 -5.31
N ARG A 339 -13.15 -14.18 -5.38
CA ARG A 339 -13.36 -15.26 -4.41
C ARG A 339 -12.18 -16.25 -4.38
N LEU A 340 -11.42 -16.39 -5.48
CA LEU A 340 -10.24 -17.25 -5.56
C LEU A 340 -9.08 -16.78 -4.67
N ILE A 341 -9.12 -15.54 -4.14
CA ILE A 341 -8.15 -15.08 -3.12
C ILE A 341 -8.15 -16.03 -1.92
N LYS A 342 -9.30 -16.63 -1.57
CA LYS A 342 -9.43 -17.63 -0.50
C LYS A 342 -8.79 -18.98 -0.81
N ALA A 343 -8.32 -19.24 -2.04
CA ALA A 343 -7.59 -20.46 -2.36
C ALA A 343 -6.18 -20.45 -1.76
N SER A 344 -5.56 -19.26 -1.62
CA SER A 344 -4.22 -19.10 -1.08
C SER A 344 -4.23 -18.28 0.22
N PRO A 345 -3.95 -18.88 1.39
CA PRO A 345 -3.87 -18.15 2.65
C PRO A 345 -2.74 -17.11 2.66
N MET A 346 -1.68 -17.32 1.86
CA MET A 346 -0.61 -16.35 1.69
C MET A 346 -1.09 -15.11 0.94
N LEU A 347 -1.84 -15.29 -0.16
CA LEU A 347 -2.42 -14.19 -0.92
C LEU A 347 -3.47 -13.44 -0.09
N GLU A 348 -4.33 -14.17 0.62
CA GLU A 348 -5.30 -13.59 1.54
C GLU A 348 -4.61 -12.71 2.61
N GLY A 349 -3.58 -13.25 3.27
CA GLY A 349 -2.80 -12.50 4.26
C GLY A 349 -2.10 -11.28 3.66
N PHE A 350 -1.58 -11.39 2.44
CA PHE A 350 -0.96 -10.27 1.72
C PHE A 350 -1.97 -9.17 1.38
N VAL A 351 -3.15 -9.51 0.86
CA VAL A 351 -4.23 -8.58 0.54
C VAL A 351 -4.71 -7.85 1.80
N TYR A 352 -4.95 -8.57 2.90
CA TYR A 352 -5.31 -7.93 4.16
C TYR A 352 -4.23 -6.99 4.68
N LYS A 353 -2.96 -7.33 4.49
CA LYS A 353 -1.84 -6.49 4.90
C LYS A 353 -1.71 -5.24 4.02
N ILE A 354 -1.77 -5.36 2.69
CA ILE A 354 -1.54 -4.24 1.76
C ILE A 354 -2.66 -3.19 1.84
N PHE A 355 -3.92 -3.63 1.95
CA PHE A 355 -5.06 -2.72 2.05
C PHE A 355 -5.25 -2.21 3.49
N GLY A 356 -4.71 -2.93 4.48
CA GLY A 356 -4.74 -2.55 5.89
C GLY A 356 -6.15 -2.23 6.40
N PRO A 357 -6.27 -1.37 7.42
CA PRO A 357 -7.54 -0.78 7.78
C PRO A 357 -8.05 0.10 6.63
N GLY A 358 -9.15 -0.31 5.98
CA GLY A 358 -9.71 0.38 4.81
C GLY A 358 -10.05 1.86 5.00
N LYS A 359 -10.09 2.35 6.25
CA LYS A 359 -10.24 3.78 6.56
C LYS A 359 -9.10 4.65 6.02
N LYS A 360 -7.84 4.21 6.09
CA LYS A 360 -6.68 5.02 5.66
C LYS A 360 -6.67 5.17 4.13
N LEU A 361 -6.60 4.04 3.42
CA LEU A 361 -6.59 4.02 1.96
C LEU A 361 -7.89 4.60 1.38
N GLY A 362 -9.05 4.27 1.95
CA GLY A 362 -10.34 4.80 1.50
C GLY A 362 -10.43 6.32 1.64
N SER A 363 -9.90 6.90 2.73
CA SER A 363 -9.84 8.36 2.90
C SER A 363 -8.97 9.03 1.83
N LEU A 364 -7.86 8.40 1.43
CA LEU A 364 -7.00 8.92 0.37
C LEU A 364 -7.70 8.85 -1.00
N ILE A 365 -8.36 7.73 -1.31
CA ILE A 365 -9.13 7.58 -2.56
C ILE A 365 -10.24 8.63 -2.65
N ILE A 366 -10.99 8.85 -1.56
CA ILE A 366 -12.04 9.89 -1.51
C ILE A 366 -11.43 11.28 -1.70
N PHE A 367 -10.28 11.55 -1.09
CA PHE A 367 -9.56 12.82 -1.29
C PHE A 367 -9.18 13.02 -2.75
N THR A 368 -8.58 12.02 -3.41
CA THR A 368 -8.20 12.08 -4.83
C THR A 368 -9.41 12.27 -5.73
N MET A 369 -10.51 11.56 -5.48
CA MET A 369 -11.76 11.74 -6.23
C MET A 369 -12.35 13.14 -6.03
N CYS A 370 -12.32 13.67 -4.81
CA CYS A 370 -12.77 15.03 -4.55
C CYS A 370 -11.89 16.06 -5.27
N LEU A 371 -10.56 15.87 -5.25
CA LEU A 371 -9.62 16.72 -5.95
C LEU A 371 -9.91 16.73 -7.46
N LEU A 372 -10.06 15.55 -8.06
CA LEU A 372 -10.40 15.40 -9.48
C LEU A 372 -11.71 16.10 -9.82
N ILE A 373 -12.78 15.89 -9.05
CA ILE A 373 -14.06 16.57 -9.30
C ILE A 373 -13.92 18.09 -9.22
N ILE A 374 -13.18 18.62 -8.24
CA ILE A 374 -12.97 20.07 -8.09
C ILE A 374 -12.14 20.61 -9.27
N SER A 375 -11.02 19.97 -9.59
CA SER A 375 -10.13 20.44 -10.66
C SER A 375 -10.79 20.35 -12.04
N SER A 376 -11.60 19.32 -12.27
CA SER A 376 -12.37 19.14 -13.51
C SER A 376 -13.44 20.21 -13.65
N SER A 377 -14.19 20.51 -12.58
CA SER A 377 -15.16 21.62 -12.59
C SER A 377 -14.49 22.97 -12.84
N ILE A 378 -13.31 23.22 -12.26
CA ILE A 378 -12.55 24.45 -12.51
C ILE A 378 -12.11 24.50 -13.97
N SER A 379 -11.50 23.43 -14.49
CA SER A 379 -11.00 23.39 -15.87
C SER A 379 -12.12 23.52 -16.90
N MET A 380 -13.25 22.87 -16.66
CA MET A 380 -14.45 23.01 -17.48
C MET A 380 -14.89 24.47 -17.54
N GLN A 381 -15.02 25.16 -16.40
CA GLN A 381 -15.44 26.57 -16.39
C GLN A 381 -14.38 27.52 -17.00
N LEU A 382 -13.10 27.16 -16.94
CA LEU A 382 -12.02 27.93 -17.55
C LEU A 382 -11.92 27.75 -19.07
N PHE A 383 -12.34 26.60 -19.61
CA PHE A 383 -12.05 26.23 -21.00
C PHE A 383 -13.29 25.85 -21.83
N CYS A 384 -14.49 25.82 -21.25
CA CYS A 384 -15.73 25.48 -21.98
C CYS A 384 -16.11 26.48 -23.07
N PHE A 385 -15.56 27.69 -23.04
CA PHE A 385 -15.83 28.71 -24.07
C PHE A 385 -14.99 28.52 -25.34
N LEU A 386 -13.99 27.63 -25.32
CA LEU A 386 -13.14 27.37 -26.48
C LEU A 386 -13.94 26.58 -27.52
N CYS A 387 -14.18 27.20 -28.69
CA CYS A 387 -14.83 26.53 -29.81
C CYS A 387 -13.99 25.34 -30.32
N ASP A 388 -14.64 24.30 -30.84
CA ASP A 388 -14.01 23.11 -31.40
C ASP A 388 -13.03 22.40 -30.44
N PHE A 389 -13.39 22.39 -29.14
CA PHE A 389 -12.58 21.76 -28.09
C PHE A 389 -13.42 20.88 -27.16
N THR A 390 -13.50 19.60 -27.49
CA THR A 390 -14.34 18.62 -26.79
C THR A 390 -13.80 18.23 -25.40
N LYS A 391 -12.50 18.41 -25.15
CA LYS A 391 -11.83 17.98 -23.89
C LYS A 391 -12.38 18.64 -22.63
N PHE A 392 -12.96 19.85 -22.72
CA PHE A 392 -13.52 20.58 -21.57
C PHE A 392 -14.92 21.17 -21.83
N GLU A 393 -15.61 20.71 -22.88
CA GLU A 393 -16.96 21.16 -23.22
C GLU A 393 -17.98 20.74 -22.14
N SER A 394 -17.84 19.51 -21.65
CA SER A 394 -18.74 18.86 -20.69
C SER A 394 -17.98 18.34 -19.48
N PHE A 395 -18.71 18.07 -18.38
CA PHE A 395 -18.09 17.63 -17.13
C PHE A 395 -17.40 16.25 -17.23
N PRO A 396 -18.00 15.20 -17.84
CA PRO A 396 -17.32 13.91 -18.00
C PRO A 396 -16.01 13.99 -18.81
N GLU A 397 -15.98 14.81 -19.85
CA GLU A 397 -14.85 15.04 -20.73
C GLU A 397 -13.75 15.81 -19.99
N ALA A 398 -14.12 16.87 -19.26
CA ALA A 398 -13.19 17.57 -18.38
C ALA A 398 -12.64 16.65 -17.29
N PHE A 399 -13.46 15.75 -16.74
CA PHE A 399 -13.03 14.76 -15.77
C PHE A 399 -12.02 13.79 -16.35
N MET A 400 -12.26 13.29 -17.57
CA MET A 400 -11.32 12.43 -18.28
C MET A 400 -10.01 13.15 -18.59
N SER A 401 -10.05 14.41 -19.03
CA SER A 401 -8.87 15.22 -19.31
C SER A 401 -8.01 15.45 -18.06
N MET A 402 -8.64 15.77 -16.92
CA MET A 402 -7.91 15.93 -15.65
C MET A 402 -7.40 14.60 -15.10
N PHE A 403 -8.15 13.51 -15.30
CA PHE A 403 -7.70 12.16 -14.95
C PHE A 403 -6.52 11.72 -15.82
N GLN A 404 -6.53 12.02 -17.12
CA GLN A 404 -5.43 11.77 -18.05
C GLN A 404 -4.15 12.49 -17.58
N ILE A 405 -4.24 13.76 -17.18
CA ILE A 405 -3.10 14.48 -16.59
C ILE A 405 -2.64 13.82 -15.29
N LEU A 406 -3.57 13.32 -14.45
CA LEU A 406 -3.23 12.61 -13.22
C LEU A 406 -2.51 11.27 -13.47
N THR A 407 -2.80 10.59 -14.58
CA THR A 407 -2.09 9.37 -14.99
C THR A 407 -0.71 9.63 -15.61
N GLN A 408 -0.35 10.88 -15.87
CA GLN A 408 0.88 11.31 -16.57
C GLN A 408 0.96 10.90 -18.05
N GLU A 409 -0.08 10.30 -18.62
CA GLU A 409 -0.10 9.85 -20.02
C GLU A 409 -0.67 10.96 -20.92
N ALA A 410 0.07 11.36 -21.96
CA ALA A 410 -0.32 12.39 -22.93
C ALA A 410 -0.84 13.70 -22.29
N TRP A 411 -0.35 14.04 -21.08
CA TRP A 411 -0.76 15.25 -20.37
C TRP A 411 -0.31 16.52 -21.10
N VAL A 412 0.83 16.44 -21.78
CA VAL A 412 1.37 17.52 -22.61
C VAL A 412 0.44 17.82 -23.76
N GLU A 413 -0.13 16.79 -24.42
CA GLU A 413 -1.07 16.99 -25.52
C GLU A 413 -2.33 17.73 -25.07
N VAL A 414 -2.84 17.43 -23.86
CA VAL A 414 -3.98 18.18 -23.28
C VAL A 414 -3.61 19.66 -23.08
N MET A 415 -2.42 19.93 -22.55
CA MET A 415 -1.93 21.28 -22.32
C MET A 415 -1.68 22.04 -23.64
N ASP A 416 -0.91 21.47 -24.57
CA ASP A 416 -0.56 22.05 -25.86
C ASP A 416 -1.83 22.34 -26.68
N GLU A 417 -2.76 21.39 -26.73
CA GLU A 417 -4.01 21.56 -27.46
C GLU A 417 -4.86 22.71 -26.89
N THR A 418 -4.85 22.89 -25.56
CA THR A 418 -5.52 24.02 -24.89
C THR A 418 -4.77 25.34 -25.16
N MET A 419 -3.44 25.32 -25.16
CA MET A 419 -2.59 26.49 -25.41
C MET A 419 -2.72 27.02 -26.83
N ILE A 420 -2.82 26.14 -27.84
CA ILE A 420 -2.98 26.52 -29.25
C ILE A 420 -4.32 27.22 -29.49
N ARG A 421 -5.39 26.76 -28.83
CA ARG A 421 -6.74 27.33 -28.97
C ARG A 421 -6.98 28.57 -28.12
N THR A 422 -6.14 28.82 -27.11
CA THR A 422 -6.25 30.00 -26.25
C THR A 422 -5.61 31.23 -26.90
N SER A 423 -6.03 32.43 -26.49
CA SER A 423 -5.40 33.66 -26.94
C SER A 423 -3.92 33.75 -26.52
N LYS A 424 -3.08 34.31 -27.41
CA LYS A 424 -1.62 34.36 -27.21
C LYS A 424 -1.16 35.03 -25.91
N THR A 425 -1.97 35.94 -25.38
CA THR A 425 -1.71 36.64 -24.11
C THR A 425 -1.97 35.78 -22.88
N LEU A 426 -2.92 34.84 -22.96
CA LEU A 426 -3.31 33.95 -21.86
C LEU A 426 -2.57 32.60 -21.91
N THR A 427 -2.01 32.21 -23.05
CA THR A 427 -1.20 31.00 -23.23
C THR A 427 -0.20 30.72 -22.10
N PRO A 428 0.64 31.68 -21.64
CA PRO A 428 1.58 31.40 -20.55
C PRO A 428 0.87 31.11 -19.21
N LEU A 429 -0.29 31.73 -18.95
CA LEU A 429 -1.07 31.46 -17.74
C LEU A 429 -1.70 30.06 -17.78
N VAL A 430 -2.16 29.62 -18.95
CA VAL A 430 -2.68 28.26 -19.16
C VAL A 430 -1.59 27.22 -18.95
N ALA A 431 -0.38 27.45 -19.49
CA ALA A 431 0.76 26.57 -19.27
C ALA A 431 1.08 26.45 -17.77
N VAL A 432 1.16 27.59 -17.05
CA VAL A 432 1.42 27.60 -15.61
C VAL A 432 0.32 26.86 -14.84
N TYR A 433 -0.96 27.01 -15.22
CA TYR A 433 -2.07 26.28 -14.61
C TYR A 433 -1.88 24.76 -14.69
N PHE A 434 -1.62 24.22 -15.89
CA PHE A 434 -1.45 22.79 -16.08
C PHE A 434 -0.17 22.26 -15.44
N ILE A 435 0.95 22.99 -15.53
CA ILE A 435 2.21 22.61 -14.86
C ILE A 435 2.04 22.54 -13.35
N LEU A 436 1.39 23.53 -12.73
CA LEU A 436 1.15 23.53 -11.29
C LEU A 436 0.22 22.39 -10.87
N TYR A 437 -0.83 22.12 -11.65
CA TYR A 437 -1.72 20.99 -11.40
C TYR A 437 -0.98 19.65 -11.52
N HIS A 438 -0.23 19.44 -12.62
CA HIS A 438 0.56 18.24 -12.85
C HIS A 438 1.58 18.06 -11.73
N LEU A 439 2.38 19.08 -11.38
CA LEU A 439 3.33 19.05 -10.27
C LEU A 439 2.65 18.66 -8.95
N PHE A 440 1.51 19.27 -8.61
CA PHE A 440 0.79 18.94 -7.39
C PHE A 440 0.34 17.48 -7.37
N VAL A 441 -0.25 16.99 -8.45
CA VAL A 441 -0.75 15.61 -8.52
C VAL A 441 0.41 14.60 -8.46
N THR A 442 1.45 14.81 -9.25
CA THR A 442 2.50 13.81 -9.40
C THR A 442 3.44 13.77 -8.21
N LEU A 443 3.72 14.93 -7.62
CA LEU A 443 4.64 15.03 -6.50
C LEU A 443 3.95 14.82 -5.15
N ILE A 444 2.70 15.28 -4.98
CA ILE A 444 1.99 15.14 -3.71
C ILE A 444 1.04 13.94 -3.74
N VAL A 445 0.08 13.91 -4.66
CA VAL A 445 -0.99 12.89 -4.63
C VAL A 445 -0.42 11.48 -4.84
N LEU A 446 0.41 11.26 -5.87
CA LEU A 446 1.02 9.95 -6.12
C LEU A 446 1.96 9.53 -4.98
N SER A 447 2.76 10.45 -4.45
CA SER A 447 3.62 10.18 -3.29
C SER A 447 2.83 9.80 -2.03
N LEU A 448 1.65 10.38 -1.82
CA LEU A 448 0.75 9.99 -0.72
C LEU A 448 0.23 8.56 -0.89
N PHE A 449 -0.06 8.11 -2.12
CA PHE A 449 -0.42 6.71 -2.36
C PHE A 449 0.72 5.76 -1.99
N VAL A 450 1.94 6.08 -2.42
CA VAL A 450 3.13 5.30 -2.07
C VAL A 450 3.33 5.26 -0.55
N ALA A 451 3.25 6.41 0.12
CA ALA A 451 3.41 6.51 1.56
C ALA A 451 2.36 5.71 2.33
N VAL A 452 1.08 5.76 1.93
CA VAL A 452 0.01 5.00 2.59
C VAL A 452 0.15 3.49 2.37
N ILE A 453 0.56 3.05 1.18
CA ILE A 453 0.80 1.64 0.90
C ILE A 453 2.00 1.13 1.70
N LEU A 454 3.09 1.91 1.76
CA LEU A 454 4.27 1.58 2.57
C LEU A 454 3.91 1.49 4.05
N ASP A 455 3.11 2.43 4.57
CA ASP A 455 2.60 2.41 5.95
C ASP A 455 1.75 1.17 6.25
N ASN A 456 0.92 0.72 5.31
CA ASN A 456 0.14 -0.52 5.46
C ASN A 456 1.03 -1.79 5.41
N LEU A 457 2.10 -1.78 4.62
CA LEU A 457 3.04 -2.89 4.51
C LEU A 457 4.00 -2.97 5.70
N GLU A 458 4.26 -1.86 6.38
CA GLU A 458 4.98 -1.84 7.64
C GLU A 458 4.18 -2.54 8.75
N LEU A 459 4.86 -3.31 9.59
CA LEU A 459 4.22 -3.83 10.81
C LEU A 459 3.94 -2.69 11.79
N ASP A 460 2.83 -2.79 12.51
CA ASP A 460 2.56 -1.92 13.65
C ASP A 460 3.71 -1.99 14.67
N GLU A 461 4.12 -0.82 15.16
CA GLU A 461 5.19 -0.68 16.16
C GLU A 461 4.94 -1.50 17.43
N ASP A 462 3.68 -1.65 17.84
CA ASP A 462 3.33 -2.45 19.01
C ASP A 462 3.54 -3.95 18.75
N ILE A 463 3.26 -4.42 17.53
CA ILE A 463 3.55 -5.80 17.12
C ILE A 463 5.07 -6.00 16.97
N LYS A 464 5.81 -5.00 16.48
CA LYS A 464 7.28 -5.03 16.43
C LYS A 464 7.86 -5.17 17.84
N LYS A 465 7.42 -4.35 18.80
CA LYS A 465 7.81 -4.43 20.21
C LYS A 465 7.45 -5.77 20.83
N LEU A 466 6.24 -6.27 20.59
CA LEU A 466 5.78 -7.55 21.12
C LEU A 466 6.58 -8.73 20.53
N LYS A 467 6.92 -8.69 19.24
CA LYS A 467 7.84 -9.66 18.63
C LYS A 467 9.23 -9.58 19.24
N GLN A 468 9.78 -8.37 19.43
CA GLN A 468 11.08 -8.16 20.08
C GLN A 468 11.09 -8.71 21.52
N LEU A 469 10.03 -8.47 22.28
CA LEU A 469 9.86 -9.03 23.63
C LEU A 469 9.82 -10.55 23.60
N LYS A 470 9.04 -11.16 22.70
CA LYS A 470 9.01 -12.63 22.53
C LYS A 470 10.36 -13.20 22.12
N PHE A 471 11.09 -12.57 21.21
CA PHE A 471 12.45 -13.00 20.85
C PHE A 471 13.40 -12.89 22.04
N ARG A 472 13.23 -11.87 22.90
CA ARG A 472 13.99 -11.72 24.14
C ARG A 472 13.64 -12.80 25.16
N GLU A 473 12.36 -13.14 25.31
CA GLU A 473 11.88 -14.25 26.15
C GLU A 473 12.45 -15.58 25.68
N GLN A 474 12.34 -15.92 24.39
CA GLN A 474 12.93 -17.13 23.81
C GLN A 474 14.44 -17.18 24.02
N SER A 475 15.13 -16.04 23.84
CA SER A 475 16.58 -15.95 24.07
C SER A 475 16.95 -16.07 25.56
N ALA A 476 16.08 -15.62 26.46
CA ALA A 476 16.23 -15.80 27.91
C ALA A 476 16.01 -17.27 28.28
N GLU A 477 14.99 -17.92 27.73
CA GLU A 477 14.68 -19.34 27.95
C GLU A 477 15.82 -20.27 27.46
N ILE A 478 16.46 -19.93 26.33
CA ILE A 478 17.65 -20.64 25.83
C ILE A 478 18.86 -20.46 26.77
N LYS A 479 19.03 -19.26 27.36
CA LYS A 479 20.09 -18.97 28.34
C LYS A 479 19.81 -19.51 29.74
N GLU A 480 18.54 -19.72 30.08
CA GLU A 480 18.09 -20.34 31.33
C GLU A 480 18.26 -21.85 31.35
N THR A 481 18.79 -22.46 30.28
CA THR A 481 19.29 -23.83 30.39
C THR A 481 20.42 -23.84 31.42
N LEU A 482 20.06 -24.28 32.63
CA LEU A 482 20.95 -24.41 33.79
C LEU A 482 22.28 -25.03 33.32
N PRO A 483 23.44 -24.51 33.80
CA PRO A 483 24.74 -25.09 33.53
C PRO A 483 24.66 -26.61 33.67
N PHE A 484 25.33 -27.38 32.80
CA PHE A 484 25.17 -28.84 32.70
C PHE A 484 25.18 -29.58 34.06
N ARG A 485 25.93 -29.04 35.03
CA ARG A 485 26.04 -29.53 36.41
C ARG A 485 24.73 -29.45 37.22
N LEU A 486 23.85 -28.51 36.92
CA LEU A 486 22.58 -28.29 37.63
C LEU A 486 21.38 -29.00 36.96
N ARG A 487 21.48 -29.38 35.68
CA ARG A 487 20.50 -30.27 35.00
C ARG A 487 20.37 -31.64 35.65
N ILE A 488 21.36 -32.08 36.42
CA ILE A 488 21.28 -33.33 37.18
C ILE A 488 20.19 -33.26 38.25
N PHE A 489 19.82 -32.05 38.69
CA PHE A 489 18.80 -31.87 39.72
C PHE A 489 17.36 -31.89 39.20
N GLU A 490 17.14 -31.65 37.90
CA GLU A 490 15.83 -31.83 37.24
C GLU A 490 15.42 -33.31 37.15
N LYS A 491 16.36 -34.24 37.32
CA LYS A 491 16.08 -35.68 37.38
C LYS A 491 15.56 -36.14 38.74
N PHE A 492 15.67 -35.31 39.79
CA PHE A 492 15.09 -35.66 41.08
C PHE A 492 13.59 -35.32 41.09
N PRO A 493 12.74 -36.19 41.65
CA PRO A 493 11.31 -35.91 41.77
C PRO A 493 11.07 -34.67 42.65
N ASP A 494 10.05 -33.86 42.32
CA ASP A 494 9.65 -32.60 42.99
C ASP A 494 9.20 -32.75 44.47
N SER A 495 9.53 -33.86 45.12
CA SER A 495 9.24 -34.15 46.52
C SER A 495 10.54 -34.42 47.27
N PRO A 496 11.25 -33.38 47.78
CA PRO A 496 12.35 -33.62 48.70
C PRO A 496 11.82 -34.32 49.96
N GLN A 497 12.30 -35.53 50.24
CA GLN A 497 12.07 -36.16 51.54
C GLN A 497 12.84 -35.35 52.59
N MET A 498 12.12 -34.59 53.41
CA MET A 498 12.73 -33.90 54.55
C MET A 498 13.15 -34.94 55.60
N THR A 499 14.44 -35.21 55.69
CA THR A 499 15.03 -36.00 56.78
C THR A 499 15.47 -35.04 57.88
N ILE A 500 15.07 -35.33 59.12
CA ILE A 500 15.53 -34.57 60.29
C ILE A 500 16.93 -35.09 60.64
N LEU A 501 17.96 -34.29 60.35
CA LEU A 501 19.31 -34.54 60.83
C LEU A 501 19.39 -34.07 62.29
N HIS A 502 19.64 -35.01 63.21
CA HIS A 502 20.08 -34.64 64.55
C HIS A 502 21.46 -33.98 64.45
N ARG A 503 21.60 -32.82 65.08
CA ARG A 503 22.77 -31.95 65.05
C ARG A 503 24.04 -32.74 65.43
N ILE A 504 24.88 -33.04 64.45
CA ILE A 504 26.26 -33.49 64.67
C ILE A 504 27.08 -32.22 64.98
N PRO A 505 27.99 -32.22 65.96
CA PRO A 505 28.78 -31.05 66.31
C PRO A 505 29.59 -30.51 65.12
N ASN A 506 29.73 -29.17 65.10
CA ASN A 506 30.18 -28.31 64.00
C ASN A 506 31.66 -28.50 63.57
N ASP A 507 32.03 -29.62 62.95
CA ASP A 507 33.39 -29.78 62.39
C ASP A 507 33.45 -29.73 60.85
N PHE A 508 32.35 -29.36 60.18
CA PHE A 508 32.38 -29.05 58.75
C PHE A 508 32.18 -27.55 58.52
N THR A 509 33.25 -26.86 58.15
CA THR A 509 33.15 -25.50 57.61
C THR A 509 32.42 -25.56 56.27
N LEU A 510 31.16 -25.07 56.26
CA LEU A 510 30.44 -24.86 55.02
C LEU A 510 31.22 -23.84 54.17
N PRO A 511 31.61 -24.15 52.92
CA PRO A 511 32.26 -23.18 52.07
C PRO A 511 31.26 -22.06 51.79
N LYS A 512 31.72 -20.80 51.82
CA LYS A 512 30.95 -19.57 51.55
C LYS A 512 30.45 -19.47 50.10
N VAL A 513 29.78 -20.51 49.58
CA VAL A 513 29.12 -20.48 48.28
C VAL A 513 27.71 -19.93 48.48
N ARG A 514 27.67 -18.60 48.43
CA ARG A 514 26.61 -17.78 47.83
C ARG A 514 25.23 -17.86 48.52
N GLU A 515 25.13 -17.17 49.67
CA GLU A 515 23.86 -16.70 50.26
C GLU A 515 22.92 -16.00 49.24
N SER A 516 23.47 -15.46 48.15
CA SER A 516 22.70 -14.83 47.07
C SER A 516 21.78 -15.80 46.31
N PHE A 517 22.06 -17.10 46.26
CA PHE A 517 21.20 -18.05 45.55
C PHE A 517 19.97 -18.43 46.39
N MET A 518 20.14 -18.54 47.71
CA MET A 518 19.04 -18.88 48.62
C MET A 518 18.09 -17.70 48.88
N LYS A 519 18.56 -16.44 48.80
CA LYS A 519 17.70 -15.25 48.93
C LYS A 519 16.55 -15.20 47.91
N HIS A 520 16.69 -15.83 46.74
CA HIS A 520 15.61 -15.89 45.75
C HIS A 520 14.46 -16.82 46.12
N PHE A 521 14.65 -17.72 47.09
CA PHE A 521 13.66 -18.72 47.50
C PHE A 521 13.15 -18.53 48.94
N VAL A 522 13.67 -17.53 49.66
CA VAL A 522 13.15 -17.14 50.97
C VAL A 522 12.02 -16.14 50.73
N ILE A 523 10.79 -16.56 50.97
CA ILE A 523 9.65 -15.65 51.09
C ILE A 523 9.80 -14.95 52.44
N GLU A 524 10.25 -13.69 52.44
CA GLU A 524 10.10 -12.82 53.61
C GLU A 524 8.60 -12.59 53.82
N LEU A 525 8.05 -13.16 54.90
CA LEU A 525 6.75 -12.74 55.40
C LEU A 525 6.96 -11.41 56.12
N GLU A 526 6.64 -10.30 55.45
CA GLU A 526 6.45 -9.01 56.12
C GLU A 526 5.28 -9.16 57.10
N THR A 527 5.58 -9.06 58.39
CA THR A 527 4.57 -8.87 59.43
C THR A 527 4.17 -7.40 59.42
N ASP A 528 3.05 -7.09 58.77
CA ASP A 528 2.33 -5.84 58.98
C ASP A 528 1.80 -5.81 60.42
N ASP A 529 2.38 -4.97 61.27
CA ASP A 529 1.56 -4.16 62.19
C ASP A 529 2.30 -2.85 62.57
N PRO A 530 1.66 -1.69 62.40
CA PRO A 530 2.27 -0.38 62.64
C PRO A 530 2.05 0.07 64.08
N SER A 531 3.12 0.39 64.81
CA SER A 531 3.20 1.54 65.72
C SER A 531 4.41 1.45 66.67
N ILE A 532 4.95 2.63 67.01
CA ILE A 532 5.80 2.95 68.18
C ILE A 532 7.34 2.93 67.96
N VAL A 533 7.85 4.14 67.66
CA VAL A 533 8.99 4.86 68.29
C VAL A 533 10.34 5.01 67.54
N GLU A 534 10.52 6.26 67.10
CA GLU A 534 11.67 7.18 67.13
C GLU A 534 13.10 6.79 66.67
N ASN A 535 13.55 7.53 65.65
CA ASN A 535 14.85 8.22 65.53
C ASN A 535 16.07 7.65 66.29
N CYS A 536 17.04 7.06 65.57
CA CYS A 536 18.37 7.68 65.33
C CYS A 536 19.31 6.81 64.44
N LYS A 537 19.91 7.48 63.45
CA LYS A 537 21.26 7.34 62.85
C LYS A 537 22.04 6.00 62.91
N ARG A 538 22.48 5.57 61.70
CA ARG A 538 23.64 4.68 61.38
C ARG A 538 24.89 4.97 62.25
N PRO A 539 25.82 4.01 62.54
CA PRO A 539 26.52 3.21 61.52
C PRO A 539 26.97 1.76 61.88
N MET A 540 27.32 1.04 60.81
CA MET A 540 28.27 -0.07 60.61
C MET A 540 28.85 -0.90 61.78
N SER A 541 28.88 -2.22 61.52
CA SER A 541 29.87 -3.23 61.88
C SER A 541 29.56 -4.19 63.04
N GLU A 542 29.88 -5.45 62.74
CA GLU A 542 30.13 -6.61 63.62
C GLU A 542 28.94 -7.36 64.26
N CYS A 543 28.80 -8.61 63.79
CA CYS A 543 28.71 -9.86 64.56
C CYS A 543 28.34 -9.71 66.05
N TRP A 544 27.30 -10.38 66.54
CA TRP A 544 27.34 -11.36 67.64
C TRP A 544 25.94 -11.97 67.81
N GLU A 545 25.94 -13.26 68.14
CA GLU A 545 24.79 -14.12 68.40
C GLU A 545 23.88 -13.61 69.52
N SER A 546 22.58 -13.86 69.42
CA SER A 546 21.74 -14.05 70.61
C SER A 546 20.57 -14.99 70.33
N ASN A 547 20.60 -16.12 71.04
CA ASN A 547 19.54 -17.12 71.10
C ASN A 547 18.29 -16.53 71.77
N VAL A 548 17.12 -16.64 71.14
CA VAL A 548 15.84 -16.56 71.88
C VAL A 548 14.88 -17.65 71.38
N VAL A 549 14.42 -18.44 72.35
CA VAL A 549 13.49 -19.57 72.29
C VAL A 549 12.07 -19.06 72.49
N PHE A 550 11.07 -19.39 71.65
CA PHE A 550 9.63 -19.52 72.03
C PHE A 550 8.87 -20.35 70.96
N ARG A 551 8.34 -21.55 71.27
CA ARG A 551 7.07 -21.96 71.93
C ARG A 551 5.90 -22.13 70.93
N LYS A 552 5.42 -23.38 70.79
CA LYS A 552 4.33 -23.84 69.90
C LYS A 552 2.98 -23.19 70.22
N GLN A 553 2.29 -22.70 69.18
CA GLN A 553 0.83 -22.49 69.17
C GLN A 553 0.12 -23.52 68.27
N LYS A 554 -1.12 -23.88 68.64
CA LYS A 554 -1.95 -24.92 68.02
C LYS A 554 -2.55 -24.43 66.68
N PRO A 555 -2.68 -25.30 65.65
CA PRO A 555 -3.30 -24.90 64.38
C PRO A 555 -4.83 -24.86 64.48
N VAL A 556 -5.42 -23.80 63.93
CA VAL A 556 -6.86 -23.63 63.75
C VAL A 556 -7.33 -24.46 62.54
N ARG A 557 -8.39 -25.25 62.72
CA ARG A 557 -9.06 -26.04 61.66
C ARG A 557 -9.87 -25.13 60.76
N ILE A 558 -9.61 -25.15 59.45
CA ILE A 558 -10.54 -24.66 58.43
C ILE A 558 -11.19 -25.88 57.75
N MET A 559 -12.53 -25.95 57.83
CA MET A 559 -13.35 -26.91 57.11
C MET A 559 -13.58 -26.41 55.67
N ASN A 560 -12.83 -26.96 54.71
CA ASN A 560 -13.40 -27.57 53.51
C ASN A 560 -12.27 -28.18 52.66
N LYS A 561 -12.48 -29.44 52.28
CA LYS A 561 -11.52 -30.28 51.57
C LYS A 561 -11.28 -29.73 50.17
N THR A 562 -10.11 -29.16 49.91
CA THR A 562 -9.59 -29.12 48.55
C THR A 562 -9.30 -30.56 48.12
N PRO A 563 -9.73 -30.98 46.91
CA PRO A 563 -9.57 -32.36 46.48
C PRO A 563 -8.09 -32.71 46.44
N LYS A 564 -7.73 -33.79 47.14
CA LYS A 564 -6.49 -34.53 46.93
C LYS A 564 -6.33 -34.72 45.42
N VAL A 565 -5.26 -34.20 44.84
CA VAL A 565 -4.83 -34.59 43.50
C VAL A 565 -4.52 -36.08 43.57
N ARG A 566 -5.53 -36.88 43.24
CA ARG A 566 -5.40 -38.31 43.00
C ARG A 566 -4.48 -38.46 41.81
N SER A 567 -3.32 -39.03 42.07
CA SER A 567 -2.71 -40.10 41.28
C SER A 567 -3.62 -40.59 40.13
N ALA A 568 -3.41 -40.04 38.95
CA ALA A 568 -3.75 -40.62 37.65
C ALA A 568 -2.72 -40.04 36.68
N GLY A 569 -1.80 -40.78 36.08
CA GLY A 569 -1.42 -42.17 36.15
C GLY A 569 -0.30 -42.26 35.11
N SER A 570 0.90 -42.67 35.54
CA SER A 570 2.05 -42.90 34.66
C SER A 570 1.82 -44.01 33.62
N SER A 571 0.65 -44.66 33.66
CA SER A 571 0.14 -45.62 32.67
C SER A 571 -0.29 -44.98 31.34
N LEU A 572 -0.76 -43.72 31.33
CA LEU A 572 -1.16 -43.03 30.08
C LEU A 572 0.05 -42.53 29.26
N ARG A 573 1.19 -42.30 29.91
CA ARG A 573 2.44 -41.91 29.23
C ARG A 573 3.20 -43.10 28.63
N LYS A 574 2.94 -44.33 29.11
CA LYS A 574 3.52 -45.58 28.56
C LYS A 574 2.74 -46.15 27.37
N LEU A 575 1.44 -45.87 27.24
CA LEU A 575 0.63 -46.28 26.07
C LEU A 575 0.88 -45.41 24.82
N ALA A 576 1.36 -44.17 24.98
CA ALA A 576 1.67 -43.29 23.86
C ALA A 576 3.02 -43.58 23.16
N ILE A 577 3.85 -44.46 23.72
CA ILE A 577 5.21 -44.77 23.20
C ILE A 577 5.27 -46.18 22.57
N THR A 578 4.16 -46.93 22.50
CA THR A 578 4.13 -48.29 21.93
C THR A 578 3.33 -48.44 20.63
N HIS A 579 2.80 -47.37 20.03
CA HIS A 579 2.18 -47.40 18.70
C HIS A 579 2.76 -46.33 17.75
N ILE A 580 4.09 -46.27 17.69
CA ILE A 580 4.84 -45.89 16.48
C ILE A 580 5.71 -47.10 16.12
N ILE A 581 5.10 -48.04 15.41
CA ILE A 581 5.65 -48.69 14.21
C ILE A 581 4.62 -48.44 13.12
#